data_AF-A0A167N9J6-F1
#
_entry.id   AF-A0A167N9J6-F1
#
_cell.length_a   1.000
_cell.length_b   1.000
_cell.length_c   1.000
_cell.angle_alpha   90.00
_cell.angle_beta   90.00
_cell.angle_gamma   90.00
#
_symmetry.space_group_name_H-M   'P 1'
#
loop_
_entity.id
_entity.type
_entity.pdbx_description
1 polymer ?
#
loop_
_entity_poly.entity_id
_entity_poly.type
_entity_poly.pdbx_seq_one_letter_code
_entity_poly.pdbx_strand_id
1 'polypeptide(L)'
;LNRFLLPANEYVSCVLWNGLYHITGTDIVRALVFRFEAFGRPVRNMKKFEEGVFSDLRNLKPGTDACLEEPKSAFLDLLFKYQCIRTQKKQKVFYWFSVPHDRLFLDALERDLKRERMGLEPTTLVVGEPARSFKYDTKRS
;
A
#
# COMPACT_ATOMS: atom_id res chain seq x y z
N LEU A 1 -16.89 -9.47 4.37
CA LEU A 1 -16.11 -8.45 3.63
C LEU A 1 -16.44 -7.09 4.24
N ASN A 2 -15.47 -6.44 4.86
CA ASN A 2 -15.63 -5.07 5.38
C ASN A 2 -14.96 -4.10 4.41
N ARG A 3 -15.63 -3.02 4.02
CA ARG A 3 -15.12 -2.04 3.05
C ARG A 3 -15.11 -0.66 3.68
N PHE A 4 -14.03 0.07 3.47
CA PHE A 4 -13.82 1.41 3.98
C PHE A 4 -13.73 2.37 2.79
N LEU A 5 -14.66 3.33 2.72
CA LEU A 5 -14.71 4.33 1.66
C LEU A 5 -13.64 5.40 1.92
N LEU A 6 -12.78 5.63 0.93
CA LEU A 6 -11.79 6.70 0.91
C LEU A 6 -12.39 7.98 0.30
N PRO A 7 -11.88 9.18 0.64
CA PRO A 7 -12.32 10.45 0.04
C PRO A 7 -12.22 10.50 -1.49
N ALA A 8 -11.32 9.71 -2.09
CA ALA A 8 -11.16 9.57 -3.53
C ALA A 8 -12.27 8.73 -4.20
N ASN A 9 -13.33 8.36 -3.46
CA ASN A 9 -14.42 7.48 -3.90
C ASN A 9 -13.96 6.05 -4.27
N GLU A 10 -12.84 5.61 -3.67
CA GLU A 10 -12.33 4.25 -3.75
C GLU A 10 -12.56 3.50 -2.44
N TYR A 11 -12.43 2.18 -2.45
CA TYR A 11 -12.56 1.36 -1.25
C TYR A 11 -11.27 0.64 -0.92
N VAL A 12 -10.96 0.55 0.38
CA VAL A 12 -10.02 -0.41 0.95
C VAL A 12 -10.84 -1.53 1.58
N SER A 13 -10.53 -2.78 1.26
CA SER A 13 -11.33 -3.92 1.70
C SER A 13 -10.55 -4.83 2.65
N CYS A 14 -11.16 -5.13 3.80
CA CYS A 14 -10.71 -6.16 4.73
C CYS A 14 -11.54 -7.43 4.50
N VAL A 15 -10.88 -8.49 4.03
CA VAL A 15 -11.55 -9.71 3.56
C VAL A 15 -11.32 -10.85 4.55
N LEU A 16 -12.38 -11.31 5.21
CA LEU A 16 -12.32 -12.53 6.02
C LEU A 16 -12.44 -13.74 5.09
N TRP A 17 -11.42 -14.59 5.07
CA TRP A 17 -11.36 -15.81 4.26
C TRP A 17 -10.62 -16.91 5.03
N ASN A 18 -11.14 -18.13 5.05
CA ASN A 18 -10.56 -19.26 5.81
C ASN A 18 -10.18 -18.92 7.27
N GLY A 19 -10.99 -18.11 7.95
CA GLY A 19 -10.77 -17.72 9.35
C GLY A 19 -9.72 -16.62 9.58
N LEU A 20 -9.10 -16.07 8.52
CA LEU A 20 -8.11 -15.01 8.62
C LEU A 20 -8.54 -13.76 7.84
N TYR A 21 -8.13 -12.59 8.33
CA TYR A 21 -8.34 -11.31 7.64
C TYR A 21 -7.21 -11.06 6.65
N HIS A 22 -7.60 -10.63 5.45
CA HIS A 22 -6.71 -10.41 4.32
C HIS A 22 -6.84 -9.00 3.77
N ILE A 23 -5.74 -8.52 3.18
CA ILE A 23 -5.66 -7.29 2.41
C ILE A 23 -4.87 -7.54 1.11
N THR A 24 -5.28 -6.90 0.02
CA THR A 24 -4.61 -7.04 -1.27
C THR A 24 -3.51 -5.99 -1.43
N GLY A 25 -2.53 -6.26 -2.29
CA GLY A 25 -1.51 -5.26 -2.64
C GLY A 25 -2.12 -3.95 -3.18
N THR A 26 -3.21 -4.05 -3.94
CA THR A 26 -3.94 -2.88 -4.46
C THR A 26 -4.54 -2.04 -3.32
N ASP A 27 -5.18 -2.68 -2.34
CA ASP A 27 -5.78 -1.97 -1.22
C ASP A 27 -4.72 -1.39 -0.26
N ILE A 28 -3.55 -2.04 -0.12
CA ILE A 28 -2.40 -1.47 0.58
C ILE A 28 -1.93 -0.18 -0.10
N VAL A 29 -1.78 -0.17 -1.44
CA VAL A 29 -1.39 1.03 -2.19
C VAL A 29 -2.43 2.15 -1.98
N ARG A 30 -3.72 1.86 -2.11
CA ARG A 30 -4.80 2.83 -1.87
C ARG A 30 -4.73 3.44 -0.47
N ALA A 31 -4.53 2.60 0.55
CA ALA A 31 -4.37 3.05 1.93
C ALA A 31 -3.16 3.99 2.09
N LEU A 32 -2.03 3.68 1.45
CA LEU A 32 -0.84 4.54 1.49
C LEU A 32 -1.07 5.85 0.74
N VAL A 33 -1.65 5.83 -0.46
CA VAL A 33 -2.00 7.04 -1.22
C VAL A 33 -2.87 7.97 -0.38
N PHE A 34 -3.91 7.42 0.26
CA PHE A 34 -4.75 8.17 1.19
C PHE A 34 -3.96 8.79 2.34
N ARG A 35 -3.04 8.04 2.95
CA ARG A 35 -2.20 8.57 4.03
C ARG A 35 -1.27 9.69 3.56
N PHE A 36 -0.70 9.57 2.36
CA PHE A 36 0.14 10.62 1.76
C PHE A 36 -0.66 11.88 1.46
N GLU A 37 -1.89 11.73 0.96
CA GLU A 37 -2.82 12.85 0.77
C GLU A 37 -3.12 13.55 2.10
N ALA A 38 -3.51 12.78 3.12
CA ALA A 38 -3.82 13.29 4.46
C ALA A 38 -2.60 13.91 5.17
N PHE A 39 -1.39 13.43 4.84
CA PHE A 39 -0.14 14.02 5.32
C PHE A 39 0.22 15.34 4.63
N GLY A 40 -0.52 15.74 3.59
CA GLY A 40 -0.24 16.95 2.80
C GLY A 40 0.86 16.76 1.76
N ARG A 41 1.14 15.51 1.36
CA ARG A 41 2.17 15.12 0.40
C ARG A 41 1.62 14.18 -0.68
N PRO A 42 0.70 14.64 -1.55
CA PRO A 42 0.05 13.81 -2.57
C PRO A 42 1.03 13.05 -3.49
N VAL A 43 0.64 11.84 -3.87
CA VAL A 43 1.37 11.02 -4.85
C VAL A 43 1.14 11.57 -6.27
N ARG A 44 2.22 11.91 -6.98
CA ARG A 44 2.18 12.43 -8.36
C ARG A 44 2.63 11.41 -9.40
N ASN A 45 3.53 10.49 -9.01
CA ASN A 45 3.99 9.42 -9.89
C ASN A 45 3.50 8.06 -9.37
N MET A 46 2.26 7.72 -9.70
CA MET A 46 1.59 6.52 -9.18
C MET A 46 2.32 5.22 -9.55
N LYS A 47 2.80 5.11 -10.80
CA LYS A 47 3.49 3.89 -11.27
C LYS A 47 4.74 3.60 -10.43
N LYS A 48 5.59 4.61 -10.24
CA LYS A 48 6.85 4.46 -9.49
C LYS A 48 6.60 4.27 -7.99
N PHE A 49 5.54 4.89 -7.47
CA PHE A 49 5.10 4.68 -6.10
C PHE A 49 4.64 3.24 -5.87
N GLU A 50 3.78 2.71 -6.75
CA GLU A 50 3.34 1.31 -6.76
C GLU A 50 4.54 0.35 -6.81
N GLU A 51 5.50 0.57 -7.72
CA GLU A 51 6.73 -0.24 -7.82
C GLU A 51 7.53 -0.24 -6.50
N GLY A 52 7.63 0.90 -5.83
CA GLY A 52 8.30 1.04 -4.53
C GLY A 52 7.61 0.24 -3.42
N VAL A 53 6.29 0.41 -3.28
CA VAL A 53 5.47 -0.31 -2.29
C VAL A 53 5.52 -1.81 -2.54
N PHE A 54 5.37 -2.25 -3.79
CA PHE A 54 5.45 -3.67 -4.12
C PHE A 54 6.85 -4.24 -3.85
N SER A 55 7.90 -3.44 -4.02
CA SER A 55 9.25 -3.85 -3.65
C SER A 55 9.34 -4.17 -2.15
N ASP A 56 8.74 -3.36 -1.29
CA ASP A 56 8.80 -3.52 0.17
C ASP A 56 7.96 -4.72 0.63
N LEU A 57 6.80 -4.92 0.00
CA LEU A 57 5.92 -6.07 0.23
C LEU A 57 6.52 -7.42 -0.19
N ARG A 58 7.65 -7.44 -0.92
CA ARG A 58 8.36 -8.70 -1.22
C ARG A 58 8.90 -9.38 0.03
N ASN A 59 9.21 -8.61 1.09
CA ASN A 59 9.79 -9.13 2.33
C ASN A 59 8.83 -10.03 3.12
N LEU A 60 7.51 -9.86 2.95
CA LEU A 60 6.48 -10.68 3.59
C LEU A 60 6.42 -12.06 2.94
N LYS A 61 6.54 -13.17 3.67
CA LYS A 61 6.70 -14.50 3.07
C LYS A 61 5.35 -15.19 2.80
N PRO A 62 5.14 -15.80 1.61
CA PRO A 62 4.01 -16.70 1.42
C PRO A 62 4.02 -17.86 2.44
N GLY A 63 2.85 -18.22 2.97
CA GLY A 63 2.68 -19.23 4.01
C GLY A 63 2.85 -18.70 5.44
N THR A 64 3.48 -17.54 5.62
CA THR A 64 3.66 -16.90 6.95
C THR A 64 2.90 -15.60 7.05
N ASP A 65 3.10 -14.70 6.09
CA ASP A 65 2.55 -13.34 6.09
C ASP A 65 1.49 -13.12 5.00
N ALA A 66 1.38 -14.07 4.07
CA ALA A 66 0.53 -13.96 2.90
C ALA A 66 0.14 -15.35 2.35
N CYS A 67 -0.99 -15.42 1.68
CA CYS A 67 -1.38 -16.51 0.81
C CYS A 67 -0.89 -16.22 -0.62
N LEU A 68 -0.49 -17.27 -1.33
CA LEU A 68 -0.19 -17.20 -2.75
C LEU A 68 -1.30 -17.92 -3.50
N GLU A 69 -2.19 -17.14 -4.10
CA GLU A 69 -3.41 -17.62 -4.74
C GLU A 69 -3.17 -17.81 -6.23
N GLU A 70 -3.50 -19.00 -6.73
CA GLU A 70 -3.42 -19.34 -8.15
C GLU A 70 -4.59 -18.73 -8.94
N PRO A 71 -4.42 -18.50 -10.25
CA PRO A 71 -5.50 -18.05 -11.12
C PRO A 71 -6.76 -18.93 -10.98
N LYS A 72 -7.94 -18.30 -11.04
CA LYS A 72 -9.25 -18.96 -10.94
C LYS A 72 -9.55 -19.60 -9.57
N SER A 73 -8.81 -19.26 -8.52
CA SER A 73 -9.22 -19.67 -7.16
C SER A 73 -10.50 -18.93 -6.76
N ALA A 74 -11.35 -19.59 -5.98
CA ALA A 74 -12.59 -18.99 -5.47
C ALA A 74 -12.31 -17.69 -4.68
N PHE A 75 -11.14 -17.62 -4.03
CA PHE A 75 -10.74 -16.42 -3.33
C PHE A 75 -10.40 -15.28 -4.28
N LEU A 76 -9.64 -15.52 -5.36
CA LEU A 76 -9.37 -14.49 -6.37
C LEU A 76 -10.64 -14.03 -7.09
N ASP A 77 -11.58 -14.95 -7.35
CA ASP A 77 -12.85 -14.60 -7.96
C ASP A 77 -13.65 -13.65 -7.07
N LEU A 78 -13.67 -13.91 -5.75
CA LEU A 78 -14.24 -13.00 -4.76
C LEU A 78 -13.54 -11.64 -4.80
N LEU A 79 -12.21 -11.62 -4.70
CA LEU A 79 -11.43 -10.37 -4.67
C LEU A 79 -11.61 -9.54 -5.94
N PHE A 80 -11.68 -10.19 -7.11
CA PHE A 80 -11.89 -9.53 -8.39
C PHE A 80 -13.32 -8.98 -8.51
N LYS A 81 -14.33 -9.77 -8.12
CA LYS A 81 -15.74 -9.35 -8.07
C LYS A 81 -15.94 -8.08 -7.24
N TYR A 82 -15.22 -7.95 -6.13
CA TYR A 82 -15.27 -6.79 -5.24
C TYR A 82 -14.22 -5.72 -5.52
N GLN A 83 -13.53 -5.77 -6.68
CA GLN A 83 -12.56 -4.76 -7.11
C GLN A 83 -11.39 -4.54 -6.12
N CYS A 84 -11.06 -5.58 -5.35
CA CYS A 84 -9.91 -5.61 -4.45
C CYS A 84 -8.60 -5.92 -5.22
N ILE A 85 -8.71 -6.51 -6.43
CA ILE A 85 -7.59 -6.76 -7.34
C ILE A 85 -7.99 -6.38 -8.77
N ARG A 86 -7.01 -6.01 -9.60
CA ARG A 86 -7.23 -5.60 -11.00
C ARG A 86 -7.16 -6.76 -12.00
N THR A 87 -6.60 -7.91 -11.60
CA THR A 87 -6.43 -9.09 -12.48
C THR A 87 -6.64 -10.38 -11.69
N GLN A 88 -7.07 -11.45 -12.34
CA GLN A 88 -7.14 -12.81 -11.77
C GLN A 88 -5.90 -13.66 -12.11
N LYS A 89 -4.76 -13.02 -12.40
CA LYS A 89 -3.46 -13.73 -12.43
C LYS A 89 -3.07 -14.14 -11.02
N LYS A 90 -2.07 -15.00 -10.88
CA LYS A 90 -1.50 -15.38 -9.59
C LYS A 90 -1.25 -14.15 -8.71
N GLN A 91 -1.87 -14.09 -7.54
CA GLN A 91 -1.75 -12.97 -6.61
C GLN A 91 -1.15 -13.42 -5.29
N LYS A 92 -0.34 -12.54 -4.71
CA LYS A 92 0.03 -12.63 -3.30
C LYS A 92 -0.94 -11.77 -2.50
N VAL A 93 -1.72 -12.41 -1.63
CA VAL A 93 -2.72 -11.76 -0.78
C VAL A 93 -2.23 -11.80 0.66
N PHE A 94 -2.15 -10.67 1.32
CA PHE A 94 -1.46 -10.55 2.60
C PHE A 94 -2.42 -10.76 3.76
N TYR A 95 -1.94 -11.34 4.86
CA TYR A 95 -2.68 -11.31 6.12
C TYR A 95 -2.68 -9.88 6.66
N TRP A 96 -3.86 -9.37 7.01
CA TRP A 96 -4.03 -7.98 7.43
C TRP A 96 -3.08 -7.60 8.58
N PHE A 97 -2.96 -8.49 9.58
CA PHE A 97 -2.11 -8.26 10.75
C PHE A 97 -0.61 -8.39 10.48
N SER A 98 -0.20 -9.04 9.39
CA SER A 98 1.21 -9.19 9.01
C SER A 98 1.76 -7.99 8.23
N VAL A 99 0.89 -7.12 7.71
CA VAL A 99 1.32 -5.95 6.92
C VAL A 99 1.73 -4.82 7.86
N PRO A 100 3.00 -4.36 7.86
CA PRO A 100 3.44 -3.28 8.73
C PRO A 100 3.08 -1.92 8.10
N HIS A 101 1.79 -1.57 8.14
CA HIS A 101 1.22 -0.41 7.43
C HIS A 101 1.96 0.91 7.70
N ASP A 102 2.33 1.18 8.95
CA ASP A 102 3.08 2.38 9.32
C ASP A 102 4.51 2.36 8.80
N ARG A 103 5.16 1.20 8.87
CA ARG A 103 6.52 1.04 8.33
C ARG A 103 6.54 1.25 6.83
N LEU A 104 5.57 0.71 6.09
CA LEU A 104 5.45 0.94 4.65
C LEU A 104 5.29 2.42 4.29
N PHE A 105 4.54 3.18 5.09
CA PHE A 105 4.42 4.62 4.90
C PHE A 105 5.77 5.32 5.14
N LEU A 106 6.46 4.99 6.22
CA LEU A 106 7.77 5.57 6.54
C LEU A 106 8.84 5.22 5.50
N ASP A 107 8.91 3.96 5.07
CA ASP A 107 9.87 3.50 4.06
C ASP A 107 9.61 4.18 2.70
N ALA A 108 8.33 4.39 2.32
CA ALA A 108 7.97 5.14 1.13
C ALA A 108 8.36 6.63 1.25
N LEU A 109 8.11 7.24 2.40
CA LEU A 109 8.45 8.64 2.66
C LEU A 109 9.96 8.87 2.66
N GLU A 110 10.71 8.03 3.36
CA GLU A 110 12.17 8.12 3.44
C GLU A 110 12.82 7.96 2.06
N ARG A 111 12.30 7.03 1.25
CA ARG A 111 12.75 6.84 -0.14
C ARG A 111 12.56 8.11 -0.94
N ASP A 112 11.41 8.76 -0.83
CA ASP A 112 11.14 10.01 -1.53
C ASP A 112 12.02 11.17 -1.04
N LEU A 113 12.17 11.33 0.27
CA LEU A 113 13.08 12.33 0.86
C LEU A 113 14.53 12.10 0.45
N LYS A 114 14.96 10.84 0.29
CA LYS A 114 16.28 10.50 -0.23
C LYS A 114 16.43 10.91 -1.70
N ARG A 115 15.39 10.70 -2.53
CA ARG A 115 15.39 11.14 -3.93
C ARG A 115 15.50 12.66 -4.04
N GLU A 116 14.72 13.40 -3.26
CA GLU A 116 14.78 14.87 -3.21
C GLU A 116 16.19 15.37 -2.84
N ARG A 117 16.80 14.81 -1.79
CA ARG A 117 18.18 15.15 -1.38
C ARG A 117 19.22 14.87 -2.46
N MET A 118 18.99 13.87 -3.30
CA MET A 118 19.85 13.51 -4.42
C MET A 118 19.53 14.32 -5.70
N GLY A 119 18.59 15.26 -5.67
CA GLY A 119 18.14 15.99 -6.86
C GLY A 119 17.38 15.12 -7.87
N LEU A 120 16.90 13.94 -7.46
CA LEU A 120 16.10 13.06 -8.28
C LEU A 120 14.62 13.35 -8.09
N GLU A 121 13.84 13.21 -9.17
CA GLU A 121 12.38 13.39 -9.10
C GLU A 121 11.75 12.41 -8.10
N PRO A 122 11.07 12.90 -7.04
CA PRO A 122 10.33 12.07 -6.08
C PRO A 122 9.00 11.58 -6.66
N THR A 123 8.35 10.66 -5.97
CA THR A 123 7.02 10.14 -6.37
C THR A 123 5.87 10.97 -5.79
N THR A 124 6.12 11.74 -4.75
CA THR A 124 5.18 12.54 -3.98
C THR A 124 5.70 13.96 -3.81
N LEU A 125 4.79 14.95 -3.74
CA LEU A 125 5.14 16.36 -3.62
C LEU A 125 4.45 16.99 -2.42
N VAL A 126 5.16 17.84 -1.71
CA VAL A 126 4.62 18.59 -0.57
C VAL A 126 3.65 19.66 -1.07
N VAL A 127 2.39 19.59 -0.62
CA VAL A 127 1.33 20.54 -0.97
C VAL A 127 0.78 21.25 0.27
N GLY A 128 0.77 20.62 1.44
CA GLY A 128 0.19 21.18 2.66
C GLY A 128 0.87 20.69 3.95
N GLU A 129 0.26 21.04 5.07
CA GLU A 129 0.66 20.54 6.38
C GLU A 129 0.07 19.14 6.64
N PRO A 130 0.72 18.28 7.44
CA PRO A 130 2.00 18.51 8.13
C PRO A 130 3.27 18.34 7.28
N ALA A 131 3.17 17.89 6.02
CA ALA A 131 4.35 17.60 5.20
C ALA A 131 5.30 18.79 4.98
N ARG A 132 4.80 20.03 4.95
CA ARG A 132 5.61 21.25 4.82
C ARG A 132 6.49 21.50 6.04
N SER A 133 5.95 21.39 7.24
CA SER A 133 6.69 21.64 8.48
C SER A 133 7.47 20.42 8.98
N PHE A 134 7.15 19.23 8.47
CA PHE A 134 7.77 17.97 8.88
C PHE A 134 9.29 17.97 8.71
N LYS A 135 9.99 17.58 9.78
CA LYS A 135 11.44 17.35 9.78
C LYS A 135 11.68 15.87 10.05
N TYR A 136 12.16 15.16 9.03
CA TYR A 136 12.50 13.75 9.17
C TYR A 136 13.84 13.60 9.91
N ASP A 137 13.81 13.03 11.10
CA ASP A 137 15.01 12.65 11.84
C ASP A 137 15.40 11.20 11.51
N THR A 138 16.37 11.04 10.62
CA THR A 138 16.88 9.73 10.18
C THR A 138 17.60 8.95 11.29
N LYS A 139 17.82 9.54 12.47
CA LYS A 139 18.49 8.87 13.59
C LYS A 139 17.52 8.17 14.56
N ARG A 140 16.21 8.34 14.37
CA ARG A 140 15.15 7.79 15.25
C ARG A 140 14.25 6.75 14.57
N SER A 141 14.60 6.32 13.36
CA SER A 141 13.83 5.44 12.47
C SER A 141 14.32 4.00 12.43
#